data_AF-A0A957A961-F1
#
_entry.id   AF-A0A957A961-F1
#
_cell.length_a   1.000
_cell.length_b   1.000
_cell.length_c   1.000
_cell.angle_alpha   90.00
_cell.angle_beta   90.00
_cell.angle_gamma   90.00
#
_symmetry.space_group_name_H-M   'P 1'
#
loop_
_entity.id
_entity.type
_entity.pdbx_description
1 polymer ?
#
loop_
_entity_poly.entity_id
_entity_poly.type
_entity_poly.pdbx_seq_one_letter_code
_entity_poly.pdbx_strand_id
1 'polypeptide(L)' 'MRPMKVTVLSGGIGAARFLHGLANTIEPSSITAVCNVSDDLTWHGLHVS' A
#
# COMPACT_ATOMS: atom_id res chain seq x y z
N MET A 1 24.40 -10.79 2.60
CA MET A 1 23.45 -10.32 1.56
C MET A 1 22.86 -9.00 2.00
N ARG A 2 22.62 -8.04 1.11
CA ARG A 2 21.85 -6.83 1.45
C ARG A 2 20.38 -7.22 1.66
N PRO A 3 19.66 -6.64 2.64
CA PRO A 3 18.23 -6.89 2.79
C PRO A 3 17.50 -6.44 1.52
N MET A 4 16.63 -7.31 1.00
CA MET A 4 15.79 -7.02 -0.15
C MET A 4 14.75 -5.97 0.23
N LYS A 5 14.54 -4.96 -0.62
CA LYS A 5 13.49 -3.94 -0.46
C LYS A 5 12.50 -4.07 -1.60
N VAL A 6 11.20 -4.08 -1.26
CA VAL A 6 10.12 -4.26 -2.23
C VAL A 6 9.23 -3.02 -2.23
N THR A 7 9.02 -2.41 -3.40
CA THR A 7 8.08 -1.31 -3.58
C THR A 7 6.89 -1.78 -4.41
N VAL A 8 5.68 -1.50 -3.92
CA VAL A 8 4.41 -1.90 -4.55
C VAL A 8 3.64 -0.64 -4.90
N LEU A 9 3.29 -0.46 -6.18
CA LEU A 9 2.27 0.51 -6.57
C LEU A 9 0.90 -0.09 -6.23
N SER A 10 0.14 0.59 -5.38
CA SER A 10 -1.05 0.03 -4.76
C SER A 10 -2.28 0.90 -4.96
N GLY A 11 -3.41 0.27 -5.28
CA GLY A 11 -4.72 0.92 -5.36
C GLY A 11 -5.84 -0.10 -5.12
N GLY A 12 -6.90 0.35 -4.45
CA GLY A 12 -8.09 -0.45 -4.16
C GLY A 12 -7.84 -1.70 -3.31
N ILE A 13 -8.88 -2.53 -3.23
CA ILE A 13 -8.91 -3.73 -2.36
C ILE A 13 -7.89 -4.79 -2.81
N GLY A 14 -7.66 -4.92 -4.12
CA GLY A 14 -6.74 -5.91 -4.68
C GLY A 14 -5.31 -5.72 -4.16
N ALA A 15 -4.82 -4.48 -4.16
CA ALA A 15 -3.49 -4.17 -3.65
C ALA A 15 -3.38 -4.38 -2.13
N ALA A 16 -4.42 -4.03 -1.36
CA ALA A 16 -4.44 -4.28 0.08
C ALA A 16 -4.34 -5.78 0.40
N ARG A 17 -5.07 -6.63 -0.34
CA ARG A 17 -4.98 -8.10 -0.20
C ARG A 17 -3.60 -8.64 -0.57
N PHE A 18 -3.00 -8.11 -1.65
CA PHE A 18 -1.65 -8.47 -2.05
C PHE A 18 -0.62 -8.10 -0.98
N LEU A 19 -0.66 -6.87 -0.47
CA LEU A 19 0.23 -6.39 0.59
C LEU A 19 0.09 -7.21 1.88
N HIS A 20 -1.14 -7.59 2.25
CA HIS A 20 -1.38 -8.47 3.39
C HIS A 20 -0.71 -9.84 3.19
N GLY A 21 -0.84 -10.44 2.01
CA GLY A 21 -0.15 -11.68 1.67
C GLY A 21 1.38 -11.52 1.67
N LEU A 22 1.89 -10.43 1.09
CA LEU A 22 3.32 -10.13 1.01
C LEU A 22 3.96 -9.93 2.40
N ALA A 23 3.28 -9.23 3.30
CA ALA A 23 3.74 -9.04 4.68
C ALA A 23 3.81 -10.35 5.49
N ASN A 24 3.13 -11.42 5.04
CA ASN A 24 3.23 -12.76 5.62
C ASN A 24 4.35 -13.60 4.99
N THR A 25 4.96 -13.17 3.88
CA THR A 25 6.01 -13.93 3.18
C THR A 25 7.40 -13.30 3.31
N ILE A 26 7.48 -12.01 3.56
CA ILE A 26 8.73 -11.28 3.82
C ILE A 26 8.58 -10.33 5.00
N GLU A 27 9.72 -9.85 5.51
CA GLU A 27 9.77 -8.87 6.61
C GLU A 27 8.92 -7.62 6.27
N PRO A 28 7.88 -7.27 7.05
CA PRO A 28 6.99 -6.16 6.72
C PRO A 28 7.71 -4.82 6.58
N SER A 29 8.76 -4.59 7.38
CA SER A 29 9.58 -3.37 7.31
C SER A 29 10.39 -3.24 6.02
N SER A 30 10.45 -4.28 5.19
CA SER A 30 11.09 -4.26 3.87
C SER A 30 10.15 -3.84 2.72
N ILE A 31 8.85 -3.66 3.01
CA ILE A 31 7.81 -3.33 2.03
C ILE A 31 7.54 -1.82 2.07
N THR A 32 7.44 -1.20 0.90
CA THR A 32 6.96 0.16 0.73
C THR A 32 5.77 0.15 -0.23
N ALA A 33 4.63 0.68 0.21
CA ALA A 33 3.45 0.87 -0.64
C ALA A 33 3.39 2.31 -1.14
N VAL A 34 3.19 2.50 -2.43
CA VAL A 34 2.91 3.78 -3.07
C VAL A 34 1.44 3.76 -3.45
N CYS A 35 0.61 4.41 -2.63
CA CYS A 35 -0.84 4.38 -2.75
C CYS A 35 -1.37 5.30 -3.85
N ASN A 36 -2.41 4.85 -4.56
CA ASN A 36 -3.25 5.67 -5.41
C ASN A 36 -3.87 6.80 -4.57
N VAL A 37 -3.89 8.01 -5.15
CA VAL A 37 -4.57 9.19 -4.58
C VAL A 37 -5.68 9.72 -5.50
N SER A 38 -5.94 9.04 -6.63
CA SER A 38 -6.92 9.48 -7.63
C SER A 38 -8.37 9.41 -7.12
N ASP A 39 -8.62 8.68 -6.04
CA ASP A 39 -9.95 8.52 -5.45
C ASP A 39 -10.15 9.48 -4.26
N ASP A 40 -9.12 10.23 -3.88
CA ASP A 40 -9.17 11.19 -2.79
C ASP A 40 -10.15 12.33 -3.11
N LEU A 41 -10.93 12.73 -2.10
CA LEU A 41 -11.92 13.79 -2.26
C LEU A 41 -12.20 14.51 -0.94
N THR A 42 -12.91 15.64 -1.03
CA THR A 42 -13.50 16.30 0.15
C THR A 42 -14.99 15.97 0.22
N TRP A 43 -15.41 15.29 1.29
CA TRP A 43 -16.80 14.90 1.55
C TRP A 43 -17.32 15.59 2.81
N HIS A 44 -18.39 16.39 2.70
CA HIS A 44 -18.94 17.17 3.82
C HIS A 44 -17.90 18.02 4.59
N GLY A 45 -16.89 18.54 3.89
CA GLY A 45 -15.80 19.32 4.49
C GLY A 45 -14.68 18.49 5.12
N LEU A 46 -14.72 17.16 5.02
CA LEU A 46 -13.69 16.23 5.48
C LEU A 46 -12.91 15.65 4.31
N HIS A 47 -11.60 15.45 4.48
CA HIS A 47 -10.77 14.75 3.50
C HIS A 47 -10.97 13.23 3.61
N VAL A 48 -11.21 12.57 2.48
CA VAL A 48 -11.32 11.12 2.31
C VAL A 48 -10.22 10.69 1.34
N SER A 49 -9.45 9.69 1.74
CA SER A 49 -8.48 8.97 0.91
C SER A 49 -8.81 7.48 0.90
#